data_AF-A0A936VIC6-F1
#
_entry.id   AF-A0A936VIC6-F1
#
_cell.length_a   1.000
_cell.length_b   1.000
_cell.length_c   1.000
_cell.angle_alpha   90.00
_cell.angle_beta   90.00
_cell.angle_gamma   90.00
#
_symmetry.space_group_name_H-M   'P 1'
#
loop_
_entity.id
_entity.type
_entity.pdbx_description
1 polymer ?
#
loop_
_entity_poly.entity_id
_entity_poly.type
_entity_poly.pdbx_seq_one_letter_code
_entity_poly.pdbx_strand_id
1 'polypeptide(L)'
;MVITRSQTYGGRHEIGQPPPIKEHTVTFTLPNTDKAIRWTSEYGEDLGRTNFHLLAVHVLSGTPYIVAEPNLCLSYNKWGRPNPPYVFFKYDGTAWQRIPLEAFPTEFITTNVVLGLSRQFVDAMVKQSVVPVEQVQKWNSQLPQPEYKTILREPMEDTYCPERKSFKAPFPIPQPTTGDVKN
;
A
#
# COMPACT_ATOMS: atom_id res chain seq x y z
N MET A 1 -12.61 -10.44 9.07
CA MET A 1 -13.25 -9.38 8.26
C MET A 1 -12.99 -9.67 6.80
N VAL A 2 -13.98 -9.52 5.92
CA VAL A 2 -13.80 -9.60 4.47
C VAL A 2 -13.69 -8.18 3.91
N ILE A 3 -12.78 -7.97 2.97
CA ILE A 3 -12.64 -6.70 2.26
C ILE A 3 -13.00 -6.92 0.79
N THR A 4 -13.62 -5.92 0.18
CA THR A 4 -13.84 -5.88 -1.27
C THR A 4 -12.78 -4.99 -1.89
N ARG A 5 -12.10 -5.51 -2.90
CA ARG A 5 -11.11 -4.79 -3.69
C ARG A 5 -11.68 -4.53 -5.08
N SER A 6 -11.65 -3.27 -5.52
CA SER A 6 -12.06 -2.85 -6.86
C SER A 6 -10.92 -2.11 -7.54
N GLN A 7 -10.67 -2.45 -8.80
CA GLN A 7 -9.61 -1.86 -9.62
C GLN A 7 -10.14 -1.54 -11.00
N THR A 8 -9.83 -0.34 -11.47
CA THR A 8 -10.08 0.07 -12.85
C THR A 8 -8.75 0.19 -13.58
N TYR A 9 -8.71 -0.22 -14.84
CA TYR A 9 -7.50 -0.20 -15.65
C TYR A 9 -7.55 0.94 -16.67
N GLY A 10 -6.42 1.62 -16.87
CA GLY A 10 -6.29 2.78 -17.74
C GLY A 10 -5.09 3.65 -17.34
N GLY A 11 -4.78 4.67 -18.15
CA GLY A 11 -3.68 5.60 -17.89
C GLY A 11 -2.49 5.42 -18.85
N ARG A 12 -1.35 6.02 -18.52
CA ARG A 12 -0.17 6.10 -19.41
C ARG A 12 0.59 4.76 -19.43
N HIS A 13 0.74 4.20 -20.62
CA HIS A 13 1.49 2.97 -20.91
C HIS A 13 2.09 3.01 -22.31
N GLU A 14 3.10 2.18 -22.55
CA GLU A 14 3.72 2.01 -23.86
C GLU A 14 2.83 1.17 -24.79
N ILE A 15 2.97 1.39 -26.11
CA ILE A 15 2.25 0.59 -27.11
C ILE A 15 2.64 -0.88 -26.95
N GLY A 16 1.63 -1.76 -26.85
CA GLY A 16 1.83 -3.19 -26.65
C GLY A 16 1.90 -3.63 -25.18
N GLN A 17 1.96 -2.70 -24.23
CA GLN A 17 1.81 -3.00 -22.80
C GLN A 17 0.34 -2.92 -22.38
N PRO A 18 -0.12 -3.76 -21.43
CA PRO A 18 -1.46 -3.61 -20.88
C PRO A 18 -1.58 -2.28 -20.11
N PRO A 19 -2.78 -1.67 -20.07
CA PRO A 19 -3.00 -0.48 -19.27
C PRO A 19 -2.76 -0.77 -17.78
N PRO A 20 -2.15 0.15 -17.02
CA PRO A 20 -1.91 -0.04 -15.60
C PRO A 20 -3.21 0.08 -14.81
N ILE A 21 -3.14 -0.15 -13.51
CA ILE A 21 -4.24 0.17 -12.59
C ILE A 21 -4.34 1.70 -12.50
N LYS A 22 -5.47 2.22 -12.95
CA LYS A 22 -5.81 3.64 -12.90
C LYS A 22 -6.20 4.05 -11.48
N GLU A 23 -7.12 3.31 -10.88
CA GLU A 23 -7.64 3.53 -9.53
C GLU A 23 -7.81 2.20 -8.82
N HIS A 24 -7.65 2.25 -7.51
CA HIS A 24 -7.73 1.09 -6.65
C HIS A 24 -8.47 1.45 -5.38
N THR A 25 -9.65 0.85 -5.19
CA THR A 25 -10.51 1.09 -4.04
C THR A 25 -10.63 -0.17 -3.19
N VAL A 26 -10.65 0.02 -1.88
CA VAL A 26 -10.91 -1.00 -0.88
C VAL A 26 -12.12 -0.56 -0.06
N THR A 27 -13.07 -1.48 0.13
CA THR A 27 -14.22 -1.26 1.00
C THR A 27 -14.39 -2.42 1.98
N PHE A 28 -14.76 -2.10 3.22
CA PHE A 28 -15.04 -3.11 4.25
C PHE A 28 -15.95 -2.54 5.33
N THR A 29 -16.65 -3.43 6.03
CA THR A 29 -17.44 -3.05 7.21
C THR A 29 -16.59 -3.22 8.45
N LEU A 30 -16.54 -2.19 9.29
CA LEU A 30 -15.81 -2.23 10.57
C LEU A 30 -16.37 -3.34 11.47
N PRO A 31 -15.52 -4.22 12.05
CA PRO A 31 -15.98 -5.27 12.94
C PRO A 31 -16.83 -4.74 14.08
N ASN A 32 -17.91 -5.46 14.41
CA ASN A 32 -18.86 -5.11 15.48
C ASN A 32 -19.62 -3.79 15.24
N THR A 33 -19.66 -3.30 13.99
CA THR A 33 -20.43 -2.12 13.58
C THR A 33 -21.01 -2.33 12.19
N ASP A 34 -21.95 -1.47 11.77
CA ASP A 34 -22.43 -1.42 10.38
C ASP A 34 -21.73 -0.35 9.54
N LYS A 35 -20.63 0.23 10.06
CA LYS A 35 -19.94 1.33 9.40
C LYS A 35 -19.09 0.81 8.24
N ALA A 36 -19.50 1.14 7.02
CA ALA A 36 -18.70 0.92 5.82
C ALA A 36 -17.55 1.94 5.75
N ILE A 37 -16.34 1.43 5.55
CA ILE A 37 -15.12 2.21 5.35
C ILE A 37 -14.67 2.02 3.90
N ARG A 38 -14.22 3.12 3.28
CA ARG A 38 -13.68 3.15 1.93
C ARG A 38 -12.32 3.82 1.93
N TRP A 39 -11.34 3.20 1.30
CA TRP A 39 -10.06 3.83 0.95
C TRP A 39 -9.85 3.73 -0.55
N THR A 40 -9.32 4.79 -1.15
CA THR A 40 -9.03 4.82 -2.58
C THR A 40 -7.60 5.33 -2.78
N SER A 41 -6.79 4.53 -3.48
CA SER A 41 -5.57 5.02 -4.12
C SER A 41 -5.95 5.65 -5.45
N GLU A 42 -6.05 6.97 -5.44
CA GLU A 42 -6.49 7.78 -6.57
C GLU A 42 -5.50 7.73 -7.74
N TYR A 43 -5.99 8.12 -8.91
CA TYR A 43 -5.17 8.30 -10.11
C TYR A 43 -4.26 9.50 -9.95
N GLY A 44 -2.95 9.30 -10.05
CA GLY A 44 -1.98 10.39 -10.17
C GLY A 44 -1.84 10.79 -11.63
N GLU A 45 -2.37 11.94 -12.02
CA GLU A 45 -2.22 12.49 -13.39
C GLU A 45 -0.75 12.60 -13.82
N ASP A 46 0.11 12.95 -12.87
CA ASP A 46 1.56 13.03 -13.00
C ASP A 46 2.23 11.66 -13.18
N LEU A 47 1.65 10.62 -12.57
CA LEU A 47 2.12 9.23 -12.64
C LEU A 47 1.52 8.47 -13.84
N GLY A 48 0.37 8.92 -14.33
CA GLY A 48 -0.46 8.21 -15.30
C GLY A 48 -1.02 6.88 -14.79
N ARG A 49 -1.14 6.69 -13.46
CA ARG A 49 -1.59 5.45 -12.79
C ARG A 49 -1.95 5.70 -11.33
N THR A 50 -2.44 4.68 -10.63
CA THR A 50 -2.70 4.74 -9.18
C THR A 50 -1.42 4.98 -8.36
N ASN A 51 -1.52 5.73 -7.26
CA ASN A 51 -0.37 6.07 -6.43
C ASN A 51 0.21 4.86 -5.68
N PHE A 52 -0.60 3.88 -5.28
CA PHE A 52 -0.18 2.85 -4.33
C PHE A 52 -0.63 1.43 -4.68
N HIS A 53 0.16 0.45 -4.26
CA HIS A 53 -0.31 -0.92 -4.07
C HIS A 53 -0.68 -1.16 -2.61
N LEU A 54 -1.81 -1.83 -2.37
CA LEU A 54 -2.27 -2.16 -1.03
C LEU A 54 -1.50 -3.37 -0.50
N LEU A 55 -0.99 -3.27 0.71
CA LEU A 55 -0.28 -4.36 1.39
C LEU A 55 -1.08 -4.96 2.55
N ALA A 56 -1.83 -4.12 3.27
CA ALA A 56 -2.65 -4.60 4.38
C ALA A 56 -3.79 -3.64 4.72
N VAL A 57 -4.84 -4.21 5.31
CA VAL A 57 -5.91 -3.51 6.03
C VAL A 57 -5.99 -4.09 7.43
N HIS A 58 -5.73 -3.27 8.45
CA HIS A 58 -5.77 -3.67 9.85
C HIS A 58 -6.83 -2.90 10.61
N VAL A 59 -7.30 -3.45 11.73
CA VAL A 59 -8.21 -2.77 12.65
C VAL A 59 -7.73 -3.04 14.08
N LEU A 60 -7.46 -1.98 14.83
CA LEU A 60 -7.13 -2.05 16.27
C LEU A 60 -8.13 -1.18 17.03
N SER A 61 -8.82 -1.78 18.01
CA SER A 61 -9.80 -1.09 18.86
C SER A 61 -10.81 -0.25 18.07
N GLY A 62 -11.35 -0.81 16.98
CA GLY A 62 -12.31 -0.13 16.10
C GLY A 62 -11.73 0.92 15.16
N THR A 63 -10.41 1.13 15.18
CA THR A 63 -9.72 2.08 14.30
C THR A 63 -9.07 1.34 13.11
N PRO A 64 -9.48 1.62 11.86
CA PRO A 64 -8.83 1.09 10.68
C PRO A 64 -7.47 1.71 10.38
N TYR A 65 -6.58 0.89 9.85
CA TYR A 65 -5.27 1.27 9.33
C TYR A 65 -5.00 0.61 7.99
N ILE A 66 -4.25 1.30 7.12
CA ILE A 66 -3.79 0.77 5.85
C ILE A 66 -2.27 0.85 5.78
N VAL A 67 -1.68 -0.22 5.26
CA VAL A 67 -0.31 -0.22 4.77
C VAL A 67 -0.36 -0.31 3.25
N ALA A 68 0.31 0.62 2.59
CA ALA A 68 0.43 0.63 1.15
C ALA A 68 1.87 0.94 0.75
N GLU A 69 2.29 0.49 -0.43
CA GLU A 69 3.58 0.86 -1.00
C GLU A 69 3.39 1.85 -2.16
N PRO A 70 4.33 2.79 -2.38
CA PRO A 70 4.33 3.59 -3.60
C PRO A 70 4.46 2.73 -4.86
N ASN A 71 3.55 2.92 -5.82
CA ASN A 71 3.55 2.24 -7.10
C ASN A 71 4.69 2.73 -8.00
N LEU A 72 5.76 1.92 -8.08
CA LEU A 72 6.99 2.17 -8.85
C LEU A 72 7.75 3.45 -8.44
N CYS A 73 8.90 3.66 -9.08
CA CYS A 73 9.81 4.76 -8.75
C CYS A 73 9.22 6.17 -8.88
N LEU A 74 8.24 6.38 -9.78
CA LEU A 74 7.60 7.69 -9.90
C LEU A 74 6.76 8.01 -8.66
N SER A 75 5.95 7.06 -8.20
CA SER A 75 5.19 7.24 -6.96
C SER A 75 6.13 7.29 -5.76
N TYR A 76 7.16 6.45 -5.71
CA TYR A 76 8.15 6.46 -4.65
C TYR A 76 8.81 7.83 -4.46
N ASN A 77 9.29 8.42 -5.57
CA ASN A 77 9.83 9.79 -5.56
C ASN A 77 8.77 10.82 -5.17
N LYS A 78 7.56 10.71 -5.73
CA LYS A 78 6.44 11.58 -5.38
C LYS A 78 6.14 11.54 -3.90
N TRP A 79 6.11 10.38 -3.25
CA TRP A 79 5.66 10.24 -1.86
C TRP A 79 6.77 10.39 -0.81
N GLY A 80 7.94 10.89 -1.22
CA GLY A 80 9.02 11.28 -0.32
C GLY A 80 9.99 10.15 0.01
N ARG A 81 10.08 9.13 -0.85
CA ARG A 81 11.03 8.01 -0.73
C ARG A 81 11.00 7.35 0.66
N PRO A 82 9.83 6.88 1.14
CA PRO A 82 9.74 6.26 2.46
C PRO A 82 10.71 5.09 2.59
N ASN A 83 11.30 4.91 3.77
CA ASN A 83 12.17 3.77 4.05
C ASN A 83 11.89 3.22 5.47
N PRO A 84 11.35 1.99 5.63
CA PRO A 84 10.91 1.04 4.59
C PRO A 84 9.89 1.62 3.60
N PRO A 85 9.68 1.01 2.41
CA PRO A 85 8.93 1.61 1.29
C PRO A 85 7.40 1.61 1.51
N TYR A 86 6.94 2.08 2.66
CA TYR A 86 5.54 2.10 3.05
C TYR A 86 5.00 3.53 3.20
N VAL A 87 3.71 3.67 2.92
CA VAL A 87 2.88 4.81 3.30
C VAL A 87 1.74 4.27 4.15
N PHE A 88 1.66 4.77 5.38
CA PHE A 88 0.69 4.34 6.37
C PHE A 88 -0.46 5.33 6.44
N PHE A 89 -1.68 4.79 6.56
CA PHE A 89 -2.88 5.58 6.75
C PHE A 89 -3.63 5.09 7.99
N LYS A 90 -4.16 6.03 8.77
CA LYS A 90 -5.09 5.80 9.88
C LYS A 90 -6.40 6.48 9.57
N TYR A 91 -7.51 5.79 9.78
CA TYR A 91 -8.82 6.42 9.67
C TYR A 91 -9.17 7.10 11.01
N ASP A 92 -9.42 8.41 10.97
CA ASP A 92 -9.69 9.22 12.19
C ASP A 92 -11.16 9.22 12.63
N GLY A 93 -12.01 8.46 11.94
CA GLY A 93 -13.46 8.45 12.12
C GLY A 93 -14.21 9.22 11.03
N THR A 94 -13.52 10.10 10.31
CA THR A 94 -14.06 10.91 9.21
C THR A 94 -13.29 10.68 7.91
N ALA A 95 -11.97 10.76 7.94
CA ALA A 95 -11.09 10.68 6.78
C ALA A 95 -9.84 9.82 7.06
N TRP A 96 -9.15 9.45 5.99
CA TRP A 96 -7.85 8.79 6.06
C TRP A 96 -6.76 9.83 6.23
N GLN A 97 -5.99 9.70 7.30
CA GLN A 97 -4.83 10.53 7.58
C GLN A 97 -3.56 9.73 7.31
N ARG A 98 -2.61 10.31 6.58
CA ARG A 98 -1.26 9.75 6.50
C ARG A 98 -0.62 9.84 7.88
N ILE A 99 -0.01 8.76 8.34
CA ILE A 99 0.71 8.73 9.61
C ILE A 99 2.17 8.29 9.40
N PRO A 100 3.11 8.69 10.28
CA PRO A 100 4.47 8.20 10.23
C PRO A 100 4.57 6.78 10.82
N LEU A 101 5.68 6.09 10.58
CA LEU A 101 5.89 4.69 10.97
C LEU A 101 5.78 4.49 12.50
N GLU A 102 6.24 5.46 13.27
CA GLU A 102 6.27 5.46 14.74
C GLU A 102 4.86 5.49 15.32
N ALA A 103 3.90 6.04 14.58
CA ALA A 103 2.49 6.08 14.95
C ALA A 103 1.70 4.84 14.47
N PHE A 104 2.32 3.97 13.65
CA PHE A 104 1.67 2.77 13.14
C PHE A 104 1.80 1.61 14.15
N PRO A 105 0.68 0.99 14.61
CA PRO A 105 0.71 0.00 15.70
C PRO A 105 1.72 -1.13 15.49
N THR A 106 2.53 -1.43 16.49
CA THR A 106 3.64 -2.40 16.43
C THR A 106 3.16 -3.85 16.33
N GLU A 107 1.97 -4.15 16.82
CA GLU A 107 1.30 -5.45 16.69
C GLU A 107 0.93 -5.82 15.24
N PHE A 108 0.85 -4.82 14.35
CA PHE A 108 0.61 -5.07 12.94
C PHE A 108 1.91 -5.44 12.24
N ILE A 109 2.05 -6.75 12.01
CA ILE A 109 3.23 -7.33 11.34
C ILE A 109 2.88 -7.99 10.00
N THR A 110 1.61 -8.15 9.64
CA THR A 110 1.21 -8.95 8.46
C THR A 110 0.79 -8.11 7.26
N THR A 111 1.10 -8.60 6.07
CA THR A 111 0.47 -8.21 4.80
C THR A 111 -0.69 -9.16 4.51
N ASN A 112 -1.92 -8.69 4.74
CA ASN A 112 -3.11 -9.54 4.81
C ASN A 112 -4.04 -9.45 3.59
N VAL A 113 -3.52 -8.97 2.47
CA VAL A 113 -4.21 -8.92 1.17
C VAL A 113 -3.35 -9.56 0.10
N VAL A 114 -3.96 -10.00 -1.01
CA VAL A 114 -3.22 -10.54 -2.15
C VAL A 114 -2.38 -9.42 -2.78
N LEU A 115 -1.05 -9.58 -2.76
CA LEU A 115 -0.12 -8.60 -3.32
C LEU A 115 0.03 -8.75 -4.84
N GLY A 116 -0.04 -9.99 -5.32
CA GLY A 116 0.08 -10.34 -6.74
C GLY A 116 -1.07 -9.78 -7.58
N LEU A 117 -0.74 -8.77 -8.39
CA LEU A 117 -1.64 -8.14 -9.36
C LEU A 117 -1.47 -8.67 -10.78
N SER A 118 -0.77 -9.80 -10.94
CA SER A 118 -0.75 -10.45 -12.24
C SER A 118 -2.17 -10.85 -12.62
N ARG A 119 -2.47 -10.79 -13.92
CA ARG A 119 -3.78 -11.15 -14.45
C ARG A 119 -4.23 -12.55 -14.01
N GLN A 120 -3.28 -13.49 -13.86
CA GLN A 120 -3.56 -14.82 -13.33
C GLN A 120 -4.10 -14.81 -11.90
N PHE A 121 -3.55 -13.99 -11.00
CA PHE A 121 -4.08 -13.86 -9.65
C PHE A 121 -5.46 -13.22 -9.67
N VAL A 122 -5.67 -12.19 -10.49
CA VAL A 122 -6.98 -11.53 -10.64
C VAL A 122 -8.04 -12.53 -11.12
N ASP A 123 -7.75 -13.29 -12.17
CA ASP A 123 -8.67 -14.30 -12.71
C ASP A 123 -8.99 -15.40 -11.69
N ALA A 124 -8.00 -15.81 -10.88
CA ALA A 124 -8.19 -16.77 -9.80
C ALA A 124 -9.08 -16.20 -8.69
N MET A 125 -8.88 -14.94 -8.30
CA MET A 125 -9.68 -14.27 -7.26
C MET A 125 -11.14 -14.09 -7.69
N VAL A 126 -11.38 -13.65 -8.93
CA VAL A 126 -12.73 -13.45 -9.47
C VAL A 126 -13.54 -14.74 -9.45
N LYS A 127 -12.90 -15.90 -9.70
CA LYS A 127 -13.55 -17.22 -9.66
C LYS A 127 -13.96 -17.68 -8.26
N GLN A 128 -13.26 -17.24 -7.21
CA GLN A 128 -13.47 -17.73 -5.85
C GLN A 128 -14.51 -16.93 -5.05
N SER A 129 -14.93 -15.75 -5.53
CA SER A 129 -15.79 -14.75 -4.85
C SER A 129 -15.19 -14.15 -3.58
N VAL A 130 -14.57 -14.96 -2.72
CA VAL A 130 -13.81 -14.57 -1.52
C VAL A 130 -12.54 -15.42 -1.45
N VAL A 131 -11.39 -14.78 -1.20
CA VAL A 131 -10.10 -15.46 -1.04
C VAL A 131 -9.85 -15.73 0.44
N PRO A 132 -9.70 -17.00 0.88
CA PRO A 132 -9.38 -17.33 2.26
C PRO A 132 -8.00 -16.82 2.69
N VAL A 133 -7.83 -16.51 3.98
CA VAL A 133 -6.56 -15.98 4.53
C VAL A 133 -5.38 -16.92 4.29
N GLU A 134 -5.60 -18.23 4.39
CA GLU A 134 -4.56 -19.24 4.12
C GLU A 134 -4.06 -19.17 2.67
N GLN A 135 -4.97 -18.87 1.74
CA GLN A 135 -4.64 -18.73 0.33
C GLN A 135 -3.88 -17.43 0.06
N VAL A 136 -4.26 -16.34 0.74
CA VAL A 136 -3.51 -15.07 0.71
C VAL A 136 -2.08 -15.27 1.20
N GLN A 137 -1.92 -15.92 2.35
CA GLN A 137 -0.61 -16.23 2.93
C GLN A 137 0.23 -17.09 1.98
N LYS A 138 -0.37 -18.13 1.39
CA LYS A 138 0.29 -19.00 0.40
C LYS A 138 0.75 -18.26 -0.85
N TRP A 139 -0.03 -17.30 -1.36
CA TRP A 139 0.36 -16.53 -2.53
C TRP A 139 1.45 -15.50 -2.19
N ASN A 140 1.30 -14.77 -1.08
CA ASN A 140 2.29 -13.78 -0.66
C ASN A 140 3.62 -14.45 -0.23
N SER A 141 3.59 -15.70 0.25
CA SER A 141 4.81 -16.44 0.60
C SER A 141 5.71 -16.76 -0.61
N GLN A 142 5.21 -16.62 -1.84
CA GLN A 142 5.99 -16.83 -3.07
C GLN A 142 6.81 -15.60 -3.48
N LEU A 143 6.52 -14.41 -2.93
CA LEU A 143 7.20 -13.18 -3.30
C LEU A 143 8.53 -13.04 -2.55
N PRO A 144 9.69 -12.85 -3.20
CA PRO A 144 10.99 -12.88 -2.51
C PRO A 144 11.26 -11.66 -1.61
N GLN A 145 10.53 -10.56 -1.78
CA GLN A 145 10.77 -9.30 -1.08
C GLN A 145 10.47 -9.41 0.43
N PRO A 146 11.39 -9.01 1.32
CA PRO A 146 11.18 -9.05 2.78
C PRO A 146 10.02 -8.18 3.25
N GLU A 147 9.80 -7.02 2.61
CA GLU A 147 8.73 -6.07 2.88
C GLU A 147 7.32 -6.63 2.60
N TYR A 148 7.23 -7.78 1.92
CA TYR A 148 6.00 -8.52 1.66
C TYR A 148 5.79 -9.73 2.59
N LYS A 149 6.79 -10.05 3.43
CA LYS A 149 6.69 -11.11 4.43
C LYS A 149 6.19 -10.58 5.76
N THR A 150 6.66 -9.39 6.12
CA THR A 150 6.31 -8.71 7.36
C THR A 150 6.33 -7.21 7.15
N ILE A 151 5.64 -6.46 8.01
CA ILE A 151 5.78 -5.01 8.06
C ILE A 151 7.11 -4.66 8.74
N LEU A 152 8.09 -4.28 7.92
CA LEU A 152 9.41 -3.86 8.39
C LEU A 152 9.33 -2.54 9.17
N ARG A 153 10.24 -2.41 10.14
CA ARG A 153 10.41 -1.20 10.96
C ARG A 153 11.77 -0.55 10.78
N GLU A 154 12.77 -1.34 10.42
CA GLU A 154 14.12 -0.86 10.17
C GLU A 154 14.32 -0.45 8.71
N PRO A 155 15.07 0.63 8.44
CA PRO A 155 15.41 1.03 7.08
C PRO A 155 16.05 -0.10 6.27
N MET A 156 15.71 -0.17 4.99
CA MET A 156 16.30 -1.06 4.00
C MET A 156 17.37 -0.33 3.18
N GLU A 157 18.28 -1.08 2.57
CA GLU A 157 19.20 -0.53 1.57
C GLU A 157 18.42 -0.07 0.32
N ASP A 158 18.45 1.24 0.05
CA ASP A 158 17.79 1.85 -1.11
C ASP A 158 18.58 1.56 -2.38
N THR A 159 18.11 0.59 -3.18
CA THR A 159 18.90 0.02 -4.29
C THR A 159 18.29 0.21 -5.68
N TYR A 160 17.08 0.76 -5.82
CA TYR A 160 16.34 0.60 -7.08
C TYR A 160 15.88 1.88 -7.79
N CYS A 161 15.60 2.98 -7.08
CA CYS A 161 14.93 4.13 -7.70
C CYS A 161 15.82 5.37 -7.82
N PRO A 162 16.18 5.82 -9.04
CA PRO A 162 16.94 7.06 -9.18
C PRO A 162 16.12 8.25 -8.67
N GLU A 163 16.80 9.16 -7.96
CA GLU A 163 16.19 10.38 -7.46
C GLU A 163 15.82 11.30 -8.63
N ARG A 164 14.58 11.82 -8.62
CA ARG A 164 14.10 12.78 -9.62
C ARG A 164 13.69 14.07 -8.91
N LYS A 165 14.33 15.18 -9.26
CA LYS A 165 14.13 16.51 -8.65
C LYS A 165 12.71 17.10 -8.84
N SER A 166 11.86 16.51 -9.66
CA SER A 166 10.60 17.12 -10.12
C SER A 166 9.36 16.76 -9.28
N PHE A 167 9.44 15.84 -8.31
CA PHE A 167 8.27 15.41 -7.54
C PHE A 167 8.50 15.60 -6.04
N LYS A 168 7.56 16.26 -5.36
CA LYS A 168 7.55 16.43 -3.90
C LYS A 168 6.33 15.73 -3.29
N ALA A 169 6.50 15.23 -2.07
CA ALA A 169 5.41 14.60 -1.30
C ALA A 169 4.27 15.59 -1.04
N PRO A 170 3.00 15.19 -1.25
CA PRO A 170 1.85 16.00 -0.85
C PRO A 170 1.88 16.35 0.64
N PHE A 171 2.40 15.42 1.44
CA PHE A 171 2.68 15.60 2.86
C PHE A 171 4.13 15.19 3.13
N PRO A 172 5.00 16.09 3.63
CA PRO A 172 6.36 15.72 3.98
C PRO A 172 6.36 14.58 5.00
N ILE A 173 7.17 13.55 4.76
CA ILE A 173 7.50 12.60 5.83
C ILE A 173 8.44 13.35 6.77
N PRO A 174 8.19 13.36 8.09
CA PRO A 174 9.21 13.80 9.04
C PRO A 174 10.48 12.98 8.75
N GLN A 175 11.57 13.65 8.38
CA GLN A 175 12.84 12.95 8.23
C GLN A 175 13.21 12.41 9.62
N PRO A 176 13.68 11.15 9.73
CA PRO A 176 14.30 10.69 10.95
C PRO A 176 15.38 11.73 11.30
N THR A 177 15.29 12.33 12.48
CA THR A 177 16.34 13.25 12.94
C THR A 177 17.63 12.45 12.90
N THR A 178 18.55 12.81 12.01
CA THR A 178 19.93 12.32 12.06
C THR A 178 20.51 12.83 13.36
N GLY A 179 20.32 12.06 14.43
CA GLY A 179 21.11 12.17 15.63
C GLY A 179 22.55 11.94 15.23
N ASP A 180 23.40 12.91 15.56
CA ASP A 180 24.84 12.87 15.38
C ASP A 180 25.41 11.48 15.63
N VAL A 181 25.89 10.82 14.57
CA VAL A 181 26.86 9.75 14.74
C VAL A 181 28.16 10.42 15.16
N LYS A 182 28.30 10.62 16.47
CA LYS A 182 29.60 10.78 17.11
C LYS A 182 29.99 9.42 17.68
N ASN A 183 31.00 8.81 17.07
CA ASN A 183 32.25 8.41 17.73
C ASN A 183 33.28 8.01 16.67
#